data_AF-A0A7W4EVS2-F1
#
_entry.id   AF-A0A7W4EVS2-F1
#
_cell.length_a   1.000
_cell.length_b   1.000
_cell.length_c   1.000
_cell.angle_alpha   90.00
_cell.angle_beta   90.00
_cell.angle_gamma   90.00
#
_symmetry.space_group_name_H-M   'P 1'
#
loop_
_entity.id
_entity.type
_entity.pdbx_description
1 polymer ?
#
loop_
_entity_poly.entity_id
_entity_poly.type
_entity_poly.pdbx_seq_one_letter_code
_entity_poly.pdbx_strand_id
1 'polypeptide(L)'
;MDSMYVFLQHYWWFLVSLLGALLVFLLFVQGGQTFLHTLGRDGAERAMLVNALGKRWGLTFTTLVTFGGAFFASFPLFYSTSFGGAFWVWVAILICFVLQAVAYEYRAMPKNVLGQKTFDIFLYINGFLGTFLLGTAVGTFFTGSDFTVNRMALTEFNQPIISAWGNGWHGLEALLDYRNVLLGLAVCFLARVLGLLYYINAINDEAIATRARYYLRLNAVPFLAFFLAFVVSIMLSQGFAVDGESGLVSLVKYKYLSNLVEMPIVLVLFVVGVLSVLWGIAIALFSRCTSCFWASNRRGIWFSGFGTVCTVLSLFLLAG
;
A
#
# COMPACT_ATOMS: atom_id res chain seq x y z
N MET A 1 -18.67 27.51 7.91
CA MET A 1 -18.65 26.13 8.44
C MET A 1 -18.31 26.19 9.93
N ASP A 2 -18.99 25.42 10.77
CA ASP A 2 -18.62 25.29 12.19
C ASP A 2 -17.19 24.76 12.34
N SER A 3 -16.38 25.38 13.21
CA SER A 3 -14.99 24.97 13.46
C SER A 3 -14.87 23.51 13.90
N MET A 4 -15.88 23.00 14.62
CA MET A 4 -15.97 21.59 15.01
C MET A 4 -16.12 20.66 13.80
N TYR A 5 -16.90 21.05 12.80
CA TYR A 5 -17.13 20.24 11.61
C TYR A 5 -15.84 20.08 10.79
N VAL A 6 -15.12 21.19 10.56
CA VAL A 6 -13.81 21.18 9.88
C VAL A 6 -12.81 20.32 10.65
N PHE A 7 -12.74 20.47 11.97
CA PHE A 7 -11.86 19.66 12.81
C PHE A 7 -12.15 18.16 12.69
N LEU A 8 -13.43 17.75 12.75
CA LEU A 8 -13.81 16.35 12.63
C LEU A 8 -13.47 15.78 11.24
N GLN A 9 -13.63 16.56 10.17
CA GLN A 9 -13.22 16.15 8.83
C GLN A 9 -11.71 15.87 8.77
N HIS A 10 -10.87 16.78 9.27
CA HIS A 10 -9.42 16.58 9.30
C HIS A 10 -9.01 15.43 10.22
N TYR A 11 -9.66 15.27 11.37
CA TYR A 11 -9.42 14.17 12.29
C TYR A 11 -9.69 12.81 11.64
N TRP A 12 -10.84 12.65 10.97
CA TRP A 12 -11.17 11.41 10.27
C TRP A 12 -10.26 11.17 9.06
N TRP A 13 -9.91 12.22 8.31
CA TRP A 13 -8.94 12.09 7.23
C TRP A 13 -7.58 11.61 7.74
N PHE A 14 -7.11 12.14 8.87
CA PHE A 14 -5.89 11.67 9.51
C PHE A 14 -5.97 10.19 9.91
N LEU A 15 -7.07 9.74 10.51
CA LEU A 15 -7.26 8.34 10.89
C LEU A 15 -7.24 7.41 9.67
N VAL A 16 -7.95 7.77 8.60
CA VAL A 16 -7.97 6.98 7.36
C VAL A 16 -6.60 6.94 6.71
N SER A 17 -5.90 8.08 6.66
CA SER A 17 -4.53 8.19 6.15
C SER A 17 -3.55 7.33 6.95
N LEU A 18 -3.68 7.32 8.28
CA LEU A 18 -2.88 6.50 9.17
C LEU A 18 -3.16 5.01 8.97
N LEU A 19 -4.43 4.61 8.81
CA LEU A 19 -4.80 3.23 8.48
C LEU A 19 -4.20 2.78 7.15
N GLY A 20 -4.25 3.63 6.11
CA GLY A 20 -3.60 3.37 4.82
C GLY A 20 -2.08 3.23 4.96
N ALA A 21 -1.45 4.09 5.76
CA ALA A 21 -0.02 4.03 6.04
C ALA A 21 0.39 2.75 6.79
N LEU A 22 -0.39 2.35 7.80
CA LEU A 22 -0.20 1.09 8.53
C LEU A 22 -0.42 -0.12 7.62
N LEU A 23 -1.42 -0.07 6.74
CA LEU A 23 -1.68 -1.11 5.76
C LEU A 23 -0.45 -1.35 4.87
N VAL A 24 0.14 -0.29 4.31
CA VAL A 24 1.34 -0.40 3.45
C VAL A 24 2.52 -1.00 4.22
N PHE A 25 2.71 -0.66 5.50
CA PHE A 25 3.71 -1.33 6.33
C PHE A 25 3.40 -2.83 6.50
N LEU A 26 2.15 -3.19 6.79
CA LEU A 26 1.71 -4.59 6.96
C LEU A 26 1.81 -5.42 5.67
N LEU A 27 1.97 -4.78 4.51
CA LEU A 27 2.26 -5.47 3.25
C LEU A 27 3.59 -6.24 3.24
N PHE A 28 4.42 -6.15 4.30
CA PHE A 28 5.56 -7.05 4.49
C PHE A 28 5.15 -8.54 4.42
N VAL A 29 3.92 -8.88 4.81
CA VAL A 29 3.41 -10.26 4.71
C VAL A 29 3.27 -10.67 3.25
N GLN A 30 2.60 -9.85 2.46
CA GLN A 30 2.41 -10.03 1.01
C GLN A 30 3.75 -10.06 0.29
N GLY A 31 4.65 -9.14 0.62
CA GLY A 31 5.99 -9.11 0.05
C GLY A 31 6.81 -10.36 0.37
N GLY A 32 6.76 -10.85 1.61
CA GLY A 32 7.47 -12.05 2.03
C GLY A 32 7.01 -13.31 1.30
N GLN A 33 5.70 -13.45 1.05
CA GLN A 33 5.11 -14.57 0.31
C GLN A 33 5.71 -14.78 -1.07
N THR A 34 6.11 -13.70 -1.74
CA THR A 34 6.71 -13.78 -3.07
C THR A 34 8.08 -14.47 -3.10
N PHE A 35 8.68 -14.72 -1.92
CA PHE A 35 10.00 -15.33 -1.78
C PHE A 35 9.98 -16.78 -1.31
N LEU A 36 8.81 -17.40 -1.11
CA LEU A 36 8.74 -18.77 -0.57
C LEU A 36 9.59 -19.76 -1.37
N HIS A 37 9.52 -19.72 -2.71
CA HIS A 37 10.31 -20.61 -3.57
C HIS A 37 11.74 -20.13 -3.85
N THR A 38 12.02 -18.83 -3.77
CA THR A 38 13.32 -18.26 -4.13
C THR A 38 14.28 -18.18 -2.95
N LEU A 39 13.77 -18.02 -1.73
CA LEU A 39 14.56 -18.11 -0.49
C LEU A 39 14.57 -19.51 0.12
N GLY A 40 13.45 -20.25 0.05
CA GLY A 40 13.32 -21.59 0.60
C GLY A 40 13.72 -22.68 -0.39
N ARG A 41 14.89 -23.30 -0.14
CA ARG A 41 15.47 -24.34 -1.00
C ARG A 41 14.78 -25.68 -0.85
N ASP A 42 14.41 -26.03 0.37
CA ASP A 42 13.72 -27.28 0.70
C ASP A 42 12.36 -27.05 1.39
N GLY A 43 11.66 -28.14 1.70
CA GLY A 43 10.36 -28.07 2.35
C GLY A 43 10.41 -27.48 3.76
N ALA A 44 11.51 -27.67 4.50
CA ALA A 44 11.66 -27.19 5.86
C ALA A 44 11.89 -25.67 5.90
N GLU A 45 12.79 -25.15 5.05
CA GLU A 45 13.01 -23.71 4.89
C GLU A 45 11.73 -23.01 4.41
N ARG A 46 10.99 -23.62 3.45
CA ARG A 46 9.70 -23.07 2.99
C ARG A 46 8.67 -23.02 4.10
N ALA A 47 8.54 -24.09 4.88
CA ALA A 47 7.65 -24.13 6.03
C ALA A 47 8.03 -23.06 7.07
N MET A 48 9.32 -22.83 7.31
CA MET A 48 9.81 -21.78 8.20
C MET A 48 9.39 -20.39 7.74
N LEU A 49 9.56 -20.08 6.44
CA LEU A 49 9.14 -18.80 5.85
C LEU A 49 7.61 -18.59 5.94
N VAL A 50 6.83 -19.64 5.64
CA VAL A 50 5.35 -19.59 5.74
C VAL A 50 4.92 -19.37 7.19
N ASN A 51 5.49 -20.13 8.14
CA ASN A 51 5.14 -20.03 9.56
C ASN A 51 5.49 -18.66 10.17
N ALA A 52 6.59 -18.05 9.73
CA ALA A 52 6.98 -16.71 10.18
C ALA A 52 5.94 -15.63 9.79
N LEU A 53 5.31 -15.77 8.62
CA LEU A 53 4.26 -14.87 8.14
C LEU A 53 2.86 -15.27 8.62
N GLY A 54 2.59 -16.57 8.73
CA GLY A 54 1.27 -17.14 8.94
C GLY A 54 0.60 -16.69 10.25
N LYS A 55 1.37 -16.36 11.27
CA LYS A 55 0.81 -15.81 12.53
C LYS A 55 0.25 -14.40 12.39
N ARG A 56 0.56 -13.70 11.28
CA ARG A 56 0.28 -12.26 11.09
C ARG A 56 -0.50 -11.96 9.83
N TRP A 57 -0.79 -12.95 8.97
CA TRP A 57 -1.43 -12.71 7.68
C TRP A 57 -2.81 -12.06 7.81
N GLY A 58 -3.54 -12.38 8.88
CA GLY A 58 -4.86 -11.80 9.14
C GLY A 58 -4.83 -10.30 9.38
N LEU A 59 -3.72 -9.76 9.92
CA LEU A 59 -3.61 -8.33 10.24
C LEU A 59 -3.80 -7.47 9.00
N THR A 60 -3.13 -7.81 7.89
CA THR A 60 -3.23 -7.02 6.66
C THR A 60 -4.65 -7.02 6.09
N PHE A 61 -5.32 -8.17 6.10
CA PHE A 61 -6.70 -8.25 5.58
C PHE A 61 -7.67 -7.47 6.46
N THR A 62 -7.57 -7.61 7.79
CA THR A 62 -8.38 -6.83 8.72
C THR A 62 -8.13 -5.33 8.53
N THR A 63 -6.88 -4.88 8.42
CA THR A 63 -6.58 -3.46 8.20
C THR A 63 -7.13 -2.96 6.87
N LEU A 64 -7.08 -3.74 5.79
CA LEU A 64 -7.68 -3.39 4.50
C LEU A 64 -9.20 -3.20 4.62
N VAL A 65 -9.90 -4.13 5.30
CA VAL A 65 -11.35 -4.03 5.51
C VAL A 65 -11.68 -2.85 6.43
N THR A 66 -10.92 -2.63 7.50
CA THR A 66 -11.08 -1.47 8.39
C THR A 66 -10.86 -0.15 7.67
N PHE A 67 -9.88 -0.08 6.76
CA PHE A 67 -9.63 1.10 5.92
C PHE A 67 -10.85 1.42 5.04
N GLY A 68 -11.42 0.42 4.37
CA GLY A 68 -12.67 0.59 3.60
C GLY A 68 -13.86 0.98 4.49
N GLY A 69 -14.02 0.34 5.65
CA GLY A 69 -15.07 0.66 6.62
C GLY A 69 -14.95 2.06 7.21
N ALA A 70 -13.73 2.55 7.43
CA ALA A 70 -13.49 3.91 7.89
C ALA A 70 -13.91 4.94 6.84
N PHE A 71 -13.63 4.69 5.55
CA PHE A 71 -14.18 5.51 4.47
C PHE A 71 -15.70 5.47 4.41
N PHE A 72 -16.32 4.30 4.56
CA PHE A 72 -17.77 4.18 4.59
C PHE A 72 -18.40 5.00 5.73
N ALA A 73 -17.80 4.96 6.93
CA ALA A 73 -18.30 5.66 8.10
C ALA A 73 -18.07 7.19 8.07
N SER A 74 -16.91 7.63 7.56
CA SER A 74 -16.49 9.04 7.63
C SER A 74 -16.69 9.83 6.33
N PHE A 75 -16.54 9.18 5.18
CA PHE A 75 -16.62 9.80 3.85
C PHE A 75 -17.48 8.93 2.89
N PRO A 76 -18.79 8.78 3.15
CA PRO A 76 -19.65 7.83 2.42
C PRO A 76 -19.73 8.09 0.92
N LEU A 77 -19.68 9.36 0.48
CA LEU A 77 -19.67 9.72 -0.94
C LEU A 77 -18.37 9.29 -1.64
N PHE A 78 -17.24 9.42 -0.95
CA PHE A 78 -15.96 8.92 -1.45
C PHE A 78 -16.00 7.39 -1.56
N TYR A 79 -16.52 6.73 -0.52
CA TYR A 79 -16.67 5.28 -0.51
C TYR A 79 -17.53 4.79 -1.68
N SER A 80 -18.73 5.37 -1.89
CA SER A 80 -19.62 4.94 -2.98
C SER A 80 -19.00 5.14 -4.35
N THR A 81 -18.30 6.26 -4.55
CA THR A 81 -17.67 6.60 -5.82
C THR A 81 -16.47 5.70 -6.11
N SER A 82 -15.58 5.51 -5.13
CA SER A 82 -14.37 4.72 -5.30
C SER A 82 -14.66 3.22 -5.38
N PHE A 83 -15.37 2.65 -4.40
CA PHE A 83 -15.65 1.21 -4.33
C PHE A 83 -16.76 0.78 -5.30
N GLY A 84 -17.76 1.63 -5.54
CA GLY A 84 -18.83 1.35 -6.50
C GLY A 84 -18.43 1.65 -7.95
N GLY A 85 -17.55 2.61 -8.17
CA GLY A 85 -17.09 3.03 -9.50
C GLY A 85 -15.95 2.19 -10.05
N ALA A 86 -14.81 2.11 -9.33
CA ALA A 86 -13.64 1.31 -9.71
C ALA A 86 -13.81 -0.18 -9.38
N PHE A 87 -14.99 -0.72 -9.71
CA PHE A 87 -15.47 -2.04 -9.29
C PHE A 87 -14.48 -3.17 -9.59
N TRP A 88 -13.95 -3.25 -10.82
CA TRP A 88 -13.09 -4.37 -11.22
C TRP A 88 -11.76 -4.38 -10.50
N VAL A 89 -11.20 -3.20 -10.20
CA VAL A 89 -9.94 -3.08 -9.46
C VAL A 89 -10.12 -3.59 -8.03
N TRP A 90 -11.16 -3.15 -7.34
CA TRP A 90 -11.44 -3.59 -5.97
C TRP A 90 -11.80 -5.07 -5.89
N VAL A 91 -12.57 -5.60 -6.84
CA VAL A 91 -12.88 -7.05 -6.92
C VAL A 91 -11.59 -7.86 -7.11
N ALA A 92 -10.69 -7.43 -7.99
CA ALA A 92 -9.42 -8.12 -8.21
C ALA A 92 -8.53 -8.10 -6.95
N ILE A 93 -8.47 -6.97 -6.23
CA ILE A 93 -7.79 -6.88 -4.93
C ILE A 93 -8.40 -7.88 -3.94
N LEU A 94 -9.72 -7.90 -3.78
CA LEU A 94 -10.41 -8.79 -2.85
C LEU A 94 -10.15 -10.27 -3.19
N ILE A 95 -10.24 -10.66 -4.46
CA ILE A 95 -9.93 -12.03 -4.90
C ILE A 95 -8.50 -12.40 -4.51
N CYS A 96 -7.52 -11.51 -4.74
CA CYS A 96 -6.13 -11.76 -4.34
C CYS A 96 -6.01 -12.02 -2.83
N PHE A 97 -6.68 -11.23 -1.99
CA PHE A 97 -6.60 -11.38 -0.53
C PHE A 97 -7.41 -12.58 0.00
N VAL A 98 -8.51 -12.96 -0.67
CA VAL A 98 -9.23 -14.21 -0.37
C VAL A 98 -8.38 -15.43 -0.70
N LEU A 99 -7.72 -15.43 -1.87
CA LEU A 99 -6.79 -16.50 -2.26
C LEU A 99 -5.66 -16.66 -1.23
N GLN A 100 -5.16 -15.56 -0.67
CA GLN A 100 -4.17 -15.58 0.40
C GLN A 100 -4.71 -16.26 1.67
N ALA A 101 -5.91 -15.88 2.12
CA ALA A 101 -6.53 -16.46 3.32
C ALA A 101 -6.72 -17.98 3.16
N VAL A 102 -7.28 -18.39 2.03
CA VAL A 102 -7.46 -19.81 1.68
C VAL A 102 -6.10 -20.53 1.63
N ALA A 103 -5.08 -19.90 1.05
CA ALA A 103 -3.77 -20.51 0.97
C ALA A 103 -3.11 -20.71 2.34
N TYR A 104 -3.22 -19.77 3.29
CA TYR A 104 -2.67 -20.01 4.63
C TYR A 104 -3.41 -21.10 5.40
N GLU A 105 -4.74 -21.17 5.27
CA GLU A 105 -5.57 -22.11 6.02
C GLU A 105 -5.44 -23.55 5.48
N TYR A 106 -5.51 -23.72 4.15
CA TYR A 106 -5.63 -25.05 3.54
C TYR A 106 -4.31 -25.66 3.06
N ARG A 107 -3.22 -24.88 2.99
CA ARG A 107 -1.92 -25.36 2.48
C ARG A 107 -1.39 -26.58 3.23
N ALA A 108 -1.50 -26.58 4.55
CA ALA A 108 -0.98 -27.64 5.42
C ALA A 108 -2.05 -28.67 5.86
N MET A 109 -3.29 -28.56 5.35
CA MET A 109 -4.35 -29.48 5.75
C MET A 109 -4.08 -30.92 5.28
N PRO A 110 -4.43 -31.93 6.10
CA PRO A 110 -4.44 -33.33 5.67
C PRO A 110 -5.35 -33.50 4.45
N LYS A 111 -4.95 -34.34 3.49
CA LYS A 111 -5.70 -34.59 2.23
C LYS A 111 -5.89 -33.35 1.34
N ASN A 112 -4.92 -32.42 1.36
CA ASN A 112 -4.88 -31.32 0.41
C ASN A 112 -4.89 -31.83 -1.05
N VAL A 113 -6.01 -31.63 -1.75
CA VAL A 113 -6.25 -32.07 -3.13
C VAL A 113 -5.53 -31.24 -4.19
N LEU A 114 -5.23 -29.96 -3.91
CA LEU A 114 -4.58 -29.04 -4.85
C LEU A 114 -3.04 -29.07 -4.74
N GLY A 115 -2.52 -29.58 -3.63
CA GLY A 115 -1.09 -29.63 -3.33
C GLY A 115 -0.52 -28.31 -2.81
N GLN A 116 0.60 -28.39 -2.08
CA GLN A 116 1.25 -27.20 -1.47
C GLN A 116 1.72 -26.19 -2.51
N LYS A 117 2.18 -26.66 -3.67
CA LYS A 117 2.67 -25.80 -4.76
C LYS A 117 1.59 -24.86 -5.30
N THR A 118 0.34 -25.32 -5.40
CA THR A 118 -0.79 -24.49 -5.86
C THR A 118 -1.07 -23.36 -4.87
N PHE A 119 -1.05 -23.66 -3.58
CA PHE A 119 -1.21 -22.64 -2.55
C PHE A 119 -0.02 -21.68 -2.47
N ASP A 120 1.22 -22.16 -2.70
CA ASP A 120 2.39 -21.29 -2.83
C ASP A 120 2.24 -20.31 -4.03
N ILE A 121 1.62 -20.76 -5.13
CA ILE A 121 1.28 -19.88 -6.26
C ILE A 121 0.23 -18.84 -5.88
N PHE A 122 -0.82 -19.21 -5.13
CA PHE A 122 -1.82 -18.25 -4.65
C PHE A 122 -1.20 -17.17 -3.76
N LEU A 123 -0.28 -17.56 -2.87
CA LEU A 123 0.50 -16.62 -2.05
C LEU A 123 1.39 -15.73 -2.91
N TYR A 124 2.02 -16.26 -3.97
CA TYR A 124 2.79 -15.45 -4.90
C TYR A 124 1.93 -14.44 -5.67
N ILE A 125 0.77 -14.87 -6.18
CA ILE A 125 -0.19 -14.01 -6.91
C ILE A 125 -0.64 -12.88 -5.98
N ASN A 126 -1.08 -13.19 -4.77
CA ASN A 126 -1.45 -12.17 -3.81
C ASN A 126 -0.28 -11.21 -3.50
N GLY A 127 0.89 -11.77 -3.22
CA GLY A 127 2.07 -10.99 -2.85
C GLY A 127 2.50 -9.97 -3.90
N PHE A 128 2.38 -10.32 -5.18
CA PHE A 128 2.74 -9.45 -6.30
C PHE A 128 1.54 -8.65 -6.83
N LEU A 129 0.50 -9.32 -7.31
CA LEU A 129 -0.65 -8.68 -7.95
C LEU A 129 -1.48 -7.89 -6.93
N GLY A 130 -1.70 -8.43 -5.73
CA GLY A 130 -2.48 -7.77 -4.70
C GLY A 130 -1.85 -6.46 -4.23
N THR A 131 -0.53 -6.43 -4.02
CA THR A 131 0.20 -5.21 -3.61
C THR A 131 0.30 -4.20 -4.74
N PHE A 132 0.53 -4.67 -5.98
CA PHE A 132 0.53 -3.83 -7.17
C PHE A 132 -0.81 -3.13 -7.39
N LEU A 133 -1.92 -3.89 -7.40
CA LEU A 133 -3.25 -3.34 -7.61
C LEU A 133 -3.64 -2.35 -6.51
N LEU A 134 -3.28 -2.63 -5.25
CA LEU A 134 -3.55 -1.72 -4.14
C LEU A 134 -2.80 -0.39 -4.33
N GLY A 135 -1.52 -0.42 -4.69
CA GLY A 135 -0.76 0.80 -4.98
C GLY A 135 -1.30 1.56 -6.21
N THR A 136 -1.70 0.85 -7.26
CA THR A 136 -2.33 1.46 -8.45
C THR A 136 -3.66 2.14 -8.10
N ALA A 137 -4.50 1.48 -7.29
CA ALA A 137 -5.77 2.04 -6.82
C ALA A 137 -5.55 3.31 -6.00
N VAL A 138 -4.59 3.30 -5.06
CA VAL A 138 -4.22 4.51 -4.29
C VAL A 138 -3.65 5.60 -5.20
N GLY A 139 -2.97 5.24 -6.29
CA GLY A 139 -2.46 6.21 -7.27
C GLY A 139 -3.55 7.11 -7.83
N THR A 140 -4.76 6.56 -8.02
CA THR A 140 -5.92 7.32 -8.53
C THR A 140 -6.32 8.48 -7.62
N PHE A 141 -5.92 8.48 -6.35
CA PHE A 141 -6.22 9.58 -5.42
C PHE A 141 -5.42 10.83 -5.80
N PHE A 142 -4.30 10.66 -6.53
CA PHE A 142 -3.47 11.74 -7.02
C PHE A 142 -3.77 12.12 -8.47
N THR A 143 -4.14 11.13 -9.30
CA THR A 143 -4.38 11.37 -10.74
C THR A 143 -5.83 11.71 -11.07
N GLY A 144 -6.76 11.40 -10.17
CA GLY A 144 -8.20 11.46 -10.43
C GLY A 144 -8.71 10.25 -11.22
N SER A 145 -10.00 10.24 -11.50
CA SER A 145 -10.70 9.22 -12.30
C SER A 145 -11.91 9.84 -13.00
N ASP A 146 -12.36 9.21 -14.08
CA ASP A 146 -13.49 9.69 -14.88
C ASP A 146 -14.81 9.18 -14.28
N PHE A 147 -15.44 10.02 -13.45
CA PHE A 147 -16.74 9.74 -12.84
C PHE A 147 -17.57 11.01 -12.74
N THR A 148 -18.89 10.84 -12.70
CA THR A 148 -19.85 11.92 -12.47
C THR A 148 -20.61 11.69 -11.18
N VAL A 149 -20.93 12.76 -10.47
CA VAL A 149 -21.68 12.72 -9.22
C VAL A 149 -22.96 13.55 -9.37
N ASN A 150 -24.11 12.89 -9.31
CA ASN A 150 -25.42 13.53 -9.31
C ASN A 150 -26.13 13.25 -7.97
N ARG A 151 -26.10 14.21 -7.05
CA ARG A 151 -26.76 14.07 -5.74
C ARG A 151 -28.29 14.09 -5.84
N MET A 152 -28.86 14.65 -6.91
CA MET A 152 -30.31 14.66 -7.12
C MET A 152 -30.85 13.31 -7.61
N ALA A 153 -29.98 12.41 -8.09
CA ALA A 153 -30.37 11.07 -8.52
C ALA A 153 -31.05 10.27 -7.40
N LEU A 154 -30.78 10.56 -6.12
CA LEU A 154 -31.48 9.95 -4.97
C LEU A 154 -33.00 10.18 -4.96
N THR A 155 -33.47 11.21 -5.65
CA THR A 155 -34.91 11.53 -5.78
C THR A 155 -35.56 10.83 -6.96
N GLU A 156 -34.77 10.16 -7.81
CA GLU A 156 -35.25 9.42 -8.97
C GLU A 156 -35.56 7.97 -8.58
N PHE A 157 -36.84 7.58 -8.69
CA PHE A 157 -37.30 6.24 -8.31
C PHE A 157 -36.69 5.11 -9.16
N ASN A 158 -36.24 5.39 -10.37
CA ASN A 158 -35.83 4.36 -11.33
C ASN A 158 -34.33 4.05 -11.29
N GLN A 159 -33.47 5.03 -10.97
CA GLN A 159 -32.01 4.87 -10.91
C GLN A 159 -31.36 5.75 -9.82
N PRO A 160 -31.48 5.38 -8.53
CA PRO A 160 -30.96 6.16 -7.42
C PRO A 160 -29.43 5.99 -7.23
N ILE A 161 -28.65 6.18 -8.30
CA ILE A 161 -27.19 6.03 -8.30
C ILE A 161 -26.55 7.42 -8.23
N ILE A 162 -25.90 7.72 -7.09
CA ILE A 162 -25.27 9.04 -6.85
C ILE A 162 -24.03 9.24 -7.73
N SER A 163 -23.23 8.19 -7.92
CA SER A 163 -21.95 8.23 -8.62
C SER A 163 -21.95 7.27 -9.79
N ALA A 164 -21.81 7.79 -11.01
CA ALA A 164 -21.71 6.98 -12.23
C ALA A 164 -20.29 7.06 -12.78
N TRP A 165 -19.71 5.90 -13.09
CA TRP A 165 -18.40 5.83 -13.73
C TRP A 165 -18.53 6.24 -15.19
N GLY A 166 -17.59 7.04 -15.70
CA GLY A 166 -17.68 7.65 -17.04
C GLY A 166 -17.49 6.65 -18.18
N ASN A 167 -16.85 5.52 -17.91
CA ASN A 167 -16.52 4.50 -18.91
C ASN A 167 -16.95 3.09 -18.47
N GLY A 168 -17.06 2.16 -19.43
CA GLY A 168 -17.39 0.75 -19.15
C GLY A 168 -16.24 -0.08 -18.58
N TRP A 169 -15.07 0.52 -18.32
CA TRP A 169 -13.89 -0.17 -17.79
C TRP A 169 -13.91 -0.23 -16.26
N HIS A 170 -14.74 0.58 -15.61
CA HIS A 170 -15.01 0.54 -14.17
C HIS A 170 -13.74 0.39 -13.31
N GLY A 171 -12.73 1.23 -13.59
CA GLY A 171 -11.49 1.36 -12.84
C GLY A 171 -10.27 0.73 -13.48
N LEU A 172 -10.41 -0.16 -14.47
CA LEU A 172 -9.25 -0.80 -15.13
C LEU A 172 -8.36 0.20 -15.88
N GLU A 173 -8.91 1.34 -16.29
CA GLU A 173 -8.18 2.46 -16.88
C GLU A 173 -7.17 3.10 -15.94
N ALA A 174 -7.25 2.83 -14.62
CA ALA A 174 -6.22 3.24 -13.68
C ALA A 174 -4.82 2.75 -14.08
N LEU A 175 -4.74 1.63 -14.83
CA LEU A 175 -3.48 1.09 -15.37
C LEU A 175 -2.95 1.87 -16.58
N LEU A 176 -3.76 2.72 -17.21
CA LEU A 176 -3.34 3.53 -18.36
C LEU A 176 -2.54 4.77 -17.92
N ASP A 177 -2.76 5.27 -16.71
CA ASP A 177 -1.93 6.33 -16.16
C ASP A 177 -0.63 5.74 -15.61
N TYR A 178 0.48 6.13 -16.22
CA TYR A 178 1.81 5.66 -15.83
C TYR A 178 2.11 5.96 -14.35
N ARG A 179 1.57 7.02 -13.77
CA ARG A 179 1.80 7.41 -12.35
C ARG A 179 1.19 6.40 -11.40
N ASN A 180 0.01 5.89 -11.71
CA ASN A 180 -0.65 4.86 -10.92
C ASN A 180 0.15 3.56 -10.96
N VAL A 181 0.62 3.18 -12.15
CA VAL A 181 1.49 2.01 -12.33
C VAL A 181 2.82 2.17 -11.58
N LEU A 182 3.43 3.36 -11.61
CA LEU A 182 4.64 3.66 -10.84
C LEU A 182 4.41 3.46 -9.35
N LEU A 183 3.30 3.95 -8.79
CA LEU A 183 2.97 3.74 -7.38
C LEU A 183 2.68 2.26 -7.07
N GLY A 184 1.94 1.57 -7.94
CA GLY A 184 1.69 0.13 -7.85
C GLY A 184 2.98 -0.67 -7.75
N LEU A 185 3.93 -0.41 -8.64
CA LEU A 185 5.24 -1.06 -8.63
C LEU A 185 6.06 -0.66 -7.40
N ALA A 186 6.05 0.62 -7.01
CA ALA A 186 6.74 1.08 -5.81
C ALA A 186 6.22 0.36 -4.55
N VAL A 187 4.91 0.24 -4.37
CA VAL A 187 4.29 -0.48 -3.25
C VAL A 187 4.61 -1.98 -3.30
N CYS A 188 4.56 -2.59 -4.49
CA CYS A 188 4.92 -4.00 -4.67
C CYS A 188 6.38 -4.29 -4.27
N PHE A 189 7.34 -3.48 -4.72
CA PHE A 189 8.75 -3.66 -4.36
C PHE A 189 9.03 -3.26 -2.90
N LEU A 190 8.35 -2.24 -2.36
CA LEU A 190 8.43 -1.89 -0.95
C LEU A 190 7.94 -3.03 -0.06
N ALA A 191 6.79 -3.63 -0.38
CA ALA A 191 6.27 -4.79 0.32
C ALA A 191 7.31 -5.91 0.38
N ARG A 192 7.94 -6.21 -0.76
CA ARG A 192 9.01 -7.21 -0.88
C ARG A 192 10.24 -6.87 -0.04
N VAL A 193 10.68 -5.61 -0.05
CA VAL A 193 11.77 -5.11 0.80
C VAL A 193 11.43 -5.31 2.28
N LEU A 194 10.24 -4.90 2.71
CA LEU A 194 9.78 -5.07 4.09
C LEU A 194 9.68 -6.55 4.48
N GLY A 195 9.21 -7.42 3.59
CA GLY A 195 9.15 -8.86 3.80
C GLY A 195 10.52 -9.51 3.98
N LEU A 196 11.52 -9.09 3.19
CA LEU A 196 12.90 -9.55 3.35
C LEU A 196 13.52 -9.06 4.66
N LEU A 197 13.30 -7.79 5.02
CA LEU A 197 13.72 -7.24 6.31
C LEU A 197 13.06 -7.95 7.49
N TYR A 198 11.79 -8.34 7.34
CA TYR A 198 11.08 -9.16 8.31
C TYR A 198 11.73 -10.54 8.47
N TYR A 199 12.04 -11.23 7.39
CA TYR A 199 12.73 -12.52 7.47
C TYR A 199 14.09 -12.43 8.16
N ILE A 200 14.89 -11.42 7.83
CA ILE A 200 16.20 -11.18 8.49
C ILE A 200 16.03 -10.92 10.00
N ASN A 201 14.92 -10.29 10.41
CA ASN A 201 14.64 -10.02 11.81
C ASN A 201 14.08 -11.24 12.57
N ALA A 202 13.12 -11.94 11.97
CA ALA A 202 12.28 -12.93 12.64
C ALA A 202 12.86 -14.35 12.58
N ILE A 203 13.68 -14.66 11.57
CA ILE A 203 14.23 -16.00 11.38
C ILE A 203 15.69 -16.01 11.82
N ASN A 204 16.02 -16.85 12.82
CA ASN A 204 17.38 -17.02 13.29
C ASN A 204 18.16 -18.07 12.48
N ASP A 205 18.27 -17.85 11.18
CA ASP A 205 19.01 -18.70 10.24
C ASP A 205 19.88 -17.83 9.33
N GLU A 206 21.20 -18.04 9.39
CA GLU A 206 22.16 -17.18 8.69
C GLU A 206 22.20 -17.46 7.17
N ALA A 207 21.86 -18.69 6.74
CA ALA A 207 21.79 -19.03 5.33
C ALA A 207 20.60 -18.34 4.66
N ILE A 208 19.43 -18.33 5.33
CA ILE A 208 18.25 -17.57 4.90
C ILE A 208 18.55 -16.07 4.93
N ALA A 209 19.16 -15.54 6.00
CA ALA A 209 19.49 -14.13 6.10
C ALA A 209 20.46 -13.66 4.99
N THR A 210 21.46 -14.47 4.65
CA THR A 210 22.41 -14.17 3.56
C THR A 210 21.69 -14.07 2.21
N ARG A 211 20.80 -15.01 1.90
CA ARG A 211 19.98 -14.97 0.68
C ARG A 211 18.99 -13.79 0.69
N ALA A 212 18.38 -13.51 1.84
CA ALA A 212 17.47 -12.39 2.01
C ALA A 212 18.16 -11.06 1.67
N ARG A 213 19.41 -10.86 2.10
CA ARG A 213 20.22 -9.66 1.80
C ARG A 213 20.52 -9.52 0.31
N TYR A 214 20.80 -10.63 -0.37
CA TYR A 214 21.00 -10.62 -1.81
C TYR A 214 19.75 -10.12 -2.54
N TYR A 215 18.58 -10.72 -2.24
CA TYR A 215 17.31 -10.27 -2.81
C TYR A 215 16.92 -8.86 -2.34
N LEU A 216 17.32 -8.44 -1.14
CA LEU A 216 17.05 -7.11 -0.62
C LEU A 216 17.69 -6.04 -1.51
N ARG A 217 18.94 -6.24 -1.94
CA ARG A 217 19.62 -5.35 -2.89
C ARG A 217 18.88 -5.28 -4.22
N LEU A 218 18.48 -6.43 -4.75
CA LEU A 218 17.78 -6.52 -6.04
C LEU A 218 16.41 -5.86 -6.04
N ASN A 219 15.70 -5.82 -4.90
CA ASN A 219 14.37 -5.20 -4.80
C ASN A 219 14.42 -3.75 -4.31
N ALA A 220 15.47 -3.35 -3.56
CA ALA A 220 15.64 -1.98 -3.10
C ALA A 220 15.86 -0.98 -4.26
N VAL A 221 16.63 -1.39 -5.29
CA VAL A 221 16.88 -0.56 -6.48
C VAL A 221 15.59 -0.25 -7.27
N PRO A 222 14.80 -1.25 -7.73
CA PRO A 222 13.55 -0.96 -8.42
C PRO A 222 12.53 -0.26 -7.52
N PHE A 223 12.45 -0.59 -6.22
CA PHE A 223 11.63 0.17 -5.26
C PHE A 223 11.98 1.67 -5.33
N LEU A 224 13.26 2.02 -5.15
CA LEU A 224 13.69 3.41 -5.12
C LEU A 224 13.45 4.09 -6.46
N ALA A 225 13.72 3.41 -7.57
CA ALA A 225 13.49 3.94 -8.91
C ALA A 225 12.01 4.28 -9.15
N PHE A 226 11.10 3.34 -8.89
CA PHE A 226 9.66 3.57 -9.08
C PHE A 226 9.09 4.57 -8.08
N PHE A 227 9.53 4.54 -6.82
CA PHE A 227 9.10 5.49 -5.81
C PHE A 227 9.53 6.93 -6.14
N LEU A 228 10.80 7.14 -6.51
CA LEU A 228 11.28 8.46 -6.90
C LEU A 228 10.62 8.94 -8.19
N ALA A 229 10.44 8.06 -9.18
CA ALA A 229 9.74 8.41 -10.41
C ALA A 229 8.29 8.85 -10.14
N PHE A 230 7.58 8.15 -9.24
CA PHE A 230 6.23 8.52 -8.81
C PHE A 230 6.22 9.88 -8.09
N VAL A 231 7.07 10.06 -7.07
CA VAL A 231 7.14 11.30 -6.29
C VAL A 231 7.48 12.49 -7.17
N VAL A 232 8.51 12.38 -8.01
CA VAL A 232 8.89 13.46 -8.95
C VAL A 232 7.75 13.76 -9.92
N SER A 233 7.09 12.72 -10.46
CA SER A 233 5.97 12.92 -11.38
C SER A 233 4.79 13.65 -10.73
N ILE A 234 4.40 13.26 -9.51
CA ILE A 234 3.30 13.93 -8.77
C ILE A 234 3.68 15.34 -8.33
N MET A 235 4.92 15.57 -7.90
CA MET A 235 5.36 16.93 -7.51
C MET A 235 5.37 17.88 -8.71
N LEU A 236 5.62 17.38 -9.92
CA LEU A 236 5.65 18.17 -11.16
C LEU A 236 4.29 18.25 -11.87
N SER A 237 3.32 17.42 -11.48
CA SER A 237 2.02 17.36 -12.17
C SER A 237 1.10 18.51 -11.77
N GLN A 238 0.06 18.69 -12.57
CA GLN A 238 -1.12 19.42 -12.13
C GLN A 238 -1.87 18.57 -11.10
N GLY A 239 -2.56 19.22 -10.18
CA GLY A 239 -3.45 18.57 -9.22
C GLY A 239 -4.72 19.37 -9.03
N PHE A 240 -5.74 18.75 -8.44
CA PHE A 240 -7.04 19.36 -8.23
C PHE A 240 -7.01 20.28 -7.00
N ALA A 241 -7.49 21.50 -7.15
CA ALA A 241 -7.71 22.44 -6.06
C ALA A 241 -9.19 22.83 -6.02
N VAL A 242 -9.75 22.93 -4.82
CA VAL A 242 -11.11 23.40 -4.59
C VAL A 242 -11.02 24.86 -4.17
N ASP A 243 -11.73 25.73 -4.87
CA ASP A 243 -11.92 27.11 -4.44
C ASP A 243 -12.91 27.17 -3.26
N GLY A 244 -12.49 27.80 -2.16
CA GLY A 244 -13.25 27.80 -0.90
C GLY A 244 -14.55 28.58 -0.95
N GLU A 245 -14.69 29.53 -1.88
CA GLU A 245 -15.90 30.35 -2.03
C GLU A 245 -16.86 29.81 -3.09
N SER A 246 -16.35 29.39 -4.25
CA SER A 246 -17.17 28.89 -5.36
C SER A 246 -17.42 27.38 -5.35
N GLY A 247 -16.61 26.61 -4.61
CA GLY A 247 -16.65 25.15 -4.62
C GLY A 247 -16.20 24.53 -5.96
N LEU A 248 -15.69 25.35 -6.89
CA LEU A 248 -15.23 24.90 -8.19
C LEU A 248 -13.90 24.17 -8.06
N VAL A 249 -13.81 23.00 -8.69
CA VAL A 249 -12.58 22.22 -8.79
C VAL A 249 -11.82 22.67 -10.04
N SER A 250 -10.59 23.14 -9.85
CA SER A 250 -9.71 23.58 -10.94
C SER A 250 -8.36 22.86 -10.88
N LEU A 251 -7.68 22.79 -12.04
CA LEU A 251 -6.34 22.22 -12.12
C LEU A 251 -5.28 23.28 -11.83
N VAL A 252 -4.47 23.04 -10.80
CA VAL A 252 -3.38 23.91 -10.38
C VAL A 252 -2.04 23.22 -10.67
N LYS A 253 -1.13 23.94 -11.31
CA LYS A 253 0.22 23.45 -11.62
C LYS A 253 1.03 23.30 -10.32
N TYR A 254 1.76 22.19 -10.17
CA TYR A 254 2.60 21.91 -9.00
C TYR A 254 1.83 21.82 -7.67
N LYS A 255 0.54 21.43 -7.71
CA LYS A 255 -0.33 21.45 -6.53
C LYS A 255 0.22 20.67 -5.34
N TYR A 256 0.75 19.46 -5.58
CA TYR A 256 1.30 18.65 -4.50
C TYR A 256 2.62 19.20 -3.94
N LEU A 257 3.42 19.84 -4.78
CA LEU A 257 4.65 20.51 -4.36
C LEU A 257 4.33 21.77 -3.54
N SER A 258 3.36 22.58 -3.97
CA SER A 258 2.92 23.76 -3.22
C SER A 258 2.35 23.36 -1.86
N ASN A 259 1.50 22.32 -1.81
CA ASN A 259 0.97 21.78 -0.55
C ASN A 259 2.11 21.34 0.39
N LEU A 260 3.14 20.67 -0.14
CA LEU A 260 4.27 20.21 0.67
C LEU A 260 5.09 21.37 1.25
N VAL A 261 5.25 22.47 0.50
CA VAL A 261 5.94 23.68 0.98
C VAL A 261 5.10 24.44 2.02
N GLU A 262 3.79 24.51 1.80
CA GLU A 262 2.84 25.18 2.70
C GLU A 262 2.61 24.40 4.02
N MET A 263 2.86 23.09 4.02
CA MET A 263 2.69 22.20 5.18
C MET A 263 4.05 21.70 5.73
N PRO A 264 4.79 22.52 6.50
CA PRO A 264 6.16 22.18 6.93
C PRO A 264 6.24 20.92 7.79
N ILE A 265 5.22 20.65 8.60
CA ILE A 265 5.16 19.42 9.42
C ILE A 265 5.08 18.18 8.53
N VAL A 266 4.29 18.22 7.47
CA VAL A 266 4.13 17.12 6.50
C VAL A 266 5.42 16.94 5.69
N LEU A 267 6.10 18.02 5.32
CA LEU A 267 7.41 17.97 4.68
C LEU A 267 8.45 17.26 5.55
N VAL A 268 8.57 17.66 6.82
CA VAL A 268 9.51 17.02 7.76
C VAL A 268 9.17 15.55 7.93
N LEU A 269 7.90 15.22 8.11
CA LEU A 269 7.42 13.84 8.25
C LEU A 269 7.77 13.00 7.01
N PHE A 270 7.60 13.55 5.82
CA PHE A 270 7.93 12.90 4.55
C PHE A 270 9.44 12.64 4.44
N VAL A 271 10.28 13.65 4.68
CA VAL A 271 11.73 13.53 4.59
C VAL A 271 12.27 12.54 5.63
N VAL A 272 11.83 12.65 6.89
CA VAL A 272 12.20 11.70 7.96
C VAL A 272 11.74 10.29 7.60
N GLY A 273 10.54 10.15 7.03
CA GLY A 273 10.00 8.89 6.56
C GLY A 273 10.92 8.22 5.53
N VAL A 274 11.25 8.95 4.46
CA VAL A 274 12.11 8.45 3.37
C VAL A 274 13.51 8.10 3.89
N LEU A 275 14.12 8.98 4.69
CA LEU A 275 15.43 8.72 5.28
C LEU A 275 15.43 7.50 6.20
N SER A 276 14.36 7.29 6.97
CA SER A 276 14.22 6.12 7.85
C SER A 276 14.08 4.81 7.06
N VAL A 277 13.38 4.83 5.92
CA VAL A 277 13.33 3.66 5.00
C VAL A 277 14.71 3.35 4.43
N LEU A 278 15.39 4.36 3.90
CA LEU A 278 16.73 4.18 3.33
C LEU A 278 17.73 3.72 4.39
N TRP A 279 17.65 4.26 5.61
CA TRP A 279 18.47 3.83 6.74
C TRP A 279 18.22 2.37 7.10
N GLY A 280 16.94 1.96 7.20
CA GLY A 280 16.58 0.58 7.51
C GLY A 280 17.08 -0.43 6.47
N ILE A 281 17.05 -0.06 5.18
CA ILE A 281 17.66 -0.85 4.10
C ILE A 281 19.18 -0.86 4.23
N ALA A 282 19.82 0.30 4.45
CA ALA A 282 21.27 0.43 4.52
C ALA A 282 21.88 -0.38 5.67
N ILE A 283 21.32 -0.29 6.88
CA ILE A 283 21.81 -1.07 8.03
C ILE A 283 21.69 -2.57 7.76
N ALA A 284 20.62 -3.00 7.10
CA ALA A 284 20.37 -4.39 6.74
C ALA A 284 21.28 -4.88 5.60
N LEU A 285 22.02 -4.01 4.92
CA LEU A 285 22.92 -4.39 3.82
C LEU A 285 24.40 -4.24 4.16
N PHE A 286 24.75 -3.23 4.96
CA PHE A 286 26.13 -2.80 5.16
C PHE A 286 26.61 -2.92 6.61
N SER A 287 25.72 -2.95 7.60
CA SER A 287 26.16 -3.04 9.00
C SER A 287 26.78 -4.39 9.30
N ARG A 288 27.89 -4.40 10.03
CA ARG A 288 28.50 -5.61 10.59
C ARG A 288 28.09 -5.86 12.04
N CYS A 289 27.43 -4.89 12.69
CA CYS A 289 27.02 -5.02 14.10
C CYS A 289 25.73 -5.86 14.20
N THR A 290 25.74 -6.89 15.03
CA THR A 290 24.57 -7.73 15.31
C THR A 290 23.82 -7.30 16.58
N SER A 291 24.51 -6.69 17.56
CA SER A 291 23.96 -6.35 18.90
C SER A 291 23.55 -4.89 19.11
N CYS A 292 24.05 -3.95 18.29
CA CYS A 292 23.79 -2.51 18.45
C CYS A 292 22.31 -2.17 18.18
N PHE A 293 21.58 -1.56 19.12
CA PHE A 293 20.16 -1.22 18.92
C PHE A 293 19.91 -0.42 17.62
N TRP A 294 20.72 0.62 17.40
CA TRP A 294 20.57 1.59 16.28
C TRP A 294 21.21 1.16 14.96
N ALA A 295 22.09 0.16 15.00
CA ALA A 295 22.89 -0.28 13.86
C ALA A 295 22.84 -1.80 13.66
N SER A 296 21.93 -2.51 14.35
CA SER A 296 21.84 -3.96 14.22
C SER A 296 21.35 -4.31 12.82
N ASN A 297 22.14 -5.15 12.18
CA ASN A 297 21.90 -5.64 10.85
C ASN A 297 20.64 -6.53 10.73
N ARG A 298 19.96 -6.81 11.85
CA ARG A 298 18.67 -7.52 11.89
C ARG A 298 17.47 -6.64 12.23
N ARG A 299 17.66 -5.34 12.50
CA ARG A 299 16.58 -4.43 12.94
C ARG A 299 16.04 -3.50 11.85
N GLY A 300 16.48 -3.69 10.60
CA GLY A 300 16.09 -2.83 9.47
C GLY A 300 14.59 -2.68 9.25
N ILE A 301 13.78 -3.69 9.60
CA ILE A 301 12.32 -3.61 9.50
C ILE A 301 11.71 -2.52 10.38
N TRP A 302 12.25 -2.25 11.58
CA TRP A 302 11.65 -1.26 12.48
C TRP A 302 11.82 0.16 11.96
N PHE A 303 13.02 0.47 11.45
CA PHE A 303 13.28 1.75 10.79
C PHE A 303 12.52 1.88 9.47
N SER A 304 12.52 0.83 8.64
CA SER A 304 11.81 0.86 7.36
C SER A 304 10.30 0.88 7.54
N GLY A 305 9.78 0.20 8.56
CA GLY A 305 8.36 0.18 8.88
C GLY A 305 7.88 1.54 9.39
N PHE A 306 8.58 2.12 10.36
CA PHE A 306 8.30 3.48 10.82
C PHE A 306 8.38 4.48 9.66
N GLY A 307 9.45 4.41 8.86
CA GLY A 307 9.64 5.29 7.71
C GLY A 307 8.55 5.14 6.65
N THR A 308 8.08 3.91 6.40
CA THR A 308 6.97 3.63 5.49
C THR A 308 5.70 4.30 5.98
N VAL A 309 5.36 4.15 7.26
CA VAL A 309 4.16 4.77 7.84
C VAL A 309 4.24 6.29 7.72
N CYS A 310 5.35 6.92 8.10
CA CYS A 310 5.52 8.37 7.98
C CYS A 310 5.43 8.88 6.54
N THR A 311 6.07 8.18 5.60
CA THR A 311 6.09 8.57 4.18
C THR A 311 4.69 8.49 3.57
N VAL A 312 3.99 7.36 3.77
CA VAL A 312 2.67 7.14 3.20
C VAL A 312 1.64 8.06 3.85
N LEU A 313 1.70 8.25 5.17
CA LEU A 313 0.85 9.21 5.88
C LEU A 313 1.03 10.62 5.31
N SER A 314 2.27 11.03 5.07
CA SER A 314 2.54 12.35 4.47
C SER A 314 1.94 12.48 3.07
N LEU A 315 2.07 11.45 2.23
CA LEU A 315 1.50 11.46 0.87
C LEU A 315 -0.02 11.54 0.89
N PHE A 316 -0.71 10.83 1.78
CA PHE A 316 -2.16 10.95 1.93
C PHE A 316 -2.57 12.34 2.43
N LEU A 317 -1.85 12.91 3.41
CA LEU A 317 -2.12 14.26 3.91
C LEU A 317 -1.91 15.35 2.85
N LEU A 318 -1.10 15.10 1.82
CA LEU A 318 -0.97 16.03 0.68
C LEU A 318 -2.13 15.95 -0.31
N ALA A 319 -2.82 14.80 -0.35
CA ALA A 319 -3.87 14.52 -1.33
C ALA A 319 -5.27 14.95 -0.89
N GLY A 320 -5.54 14.95 0.42
CA GLY A 320 -6.84 15.36 0.98
C GLY A 320 -6.81 16.67 1.76
#